data_AF-A0A8B8J6G2-F1
#
_entry.id   AF-A0A8B8J6G2-F1
#
_cell.length_a   1.000
_cell.length_b   1.000
_cell.length_c   1.000
_cell.angle_alpha   90.00
_cell.angle_beta   90.00
_cell.angle_gamma   90.00
#
_symmetry.space_group_name_H-M   'P 1'
#
loop_
_entity.id
_entity.type
_entity.pdbx_description
1 polymer ?
#
loop_
_entity_poly.entity_id
_entity_poly.type
_entity_poly.pdbx_seq_one_letter_code
_entity_poly.pdbx_strand_id
1 'polypeptide(L)'
;MAIPEVDQEMLRELESMGFPTARATRALHYSGNCSIDAAIDWVVNHEHDTDIDQMPLVPLNINIKSGKPSPTPETVKIKAQELRERVRRKNGEQKGLEREREKERIRVGKELLEAKRILQENERRRMLALRHAEKEEEKRAREKIRQRLEQDKAERRRMLGLPPVDSKAVKVTKPPLQEKNRSLPVKPATKAQRMRDCLRSLKKNHKDEDARVKRAFQTLLIYVGNVAKNPDEEKFRKIRLGNPAFQDRVGSLKGGIQFLELCGFEKLEGDEYLYLPRDKVDMVVLKTAGLELNSAITNPFFGVF
;
A
#
# COMPACT_ATOMS: atom_id res chain seq x y z
N MET A 1 66.50 -41.27 20.23
CA MET A 1 65.34 -40.41 19.91
C MET A 1 65.81 -39.48 18.81
N ALA A 2 65.05 -39.37 17.71
CA ALA A 2 65.43 -38.56 16.57
C ALA A 2 64.47 -37.37 16.44
N ILE A 3 64.98 -36.25 15.91
CA ILE A 3 64.15 -35.10 15.54
C ILE A 3 63.21 -35.59 14.42
N PRO A 4 61.89 -35.34 14.49
CA PRO A 4 60.97 -35.76 13.45
C PRO A 4 61.36 -35.17 12.09
N GLU A 5 61.28 -35.98 11.04
CA GLU A 5 61.58 -35.58 9.67
C GLU A 5 60.47 -34.66 9.16
N VAL A 6 60.74 -33.36 9.17
CA VAL A 6 59.85 -32.29 8.69
C VAL A 6 60.42 -31.67 7.41
N ASP A 7 59.52 -31.12 6.59
CA ASP A 7 59.90 -30.42 5.36
C ASP A 7 60.76 -29.19 5.68
N GLN A 8 61.97 -29.16 5.11
CA GLN A 8 62.98 -28.14 5.40
C GLN A 8 62.63 -26.78 4.80
N GLU A 9 61.83 -26.73 3.73
CA GLU A 9 61.41 -25.47 3.11
C GLU A 9 60.34 -24.79 3.97
N MET A 10 59.33 -25.55 4.38
CA MET A 10 58.28 -25.06 5.29
C MET A 10 58.82 -24.69 6.67
N LEU A 11 59.84 -25.42 7.17
CA LEU A 11 60.50 -25.10 8.42
C LEU A 11 61.20 -23.73 8.36
N ARG A 12 61.94 -23.45 7.27
CA ARG A 12 62.60 -22.16 7.06
C ARG A 12 61.61 -21.00 6.92
N GLU A 13 60.47 -21.23 6.29
CA GLU A 13 59.44 -20.19 6.17
C GLU A 13 58.82 -19.85 7.53
N LEU A 14 58.55 -20.85 8.37
CA LEU A 14 58.08 -20.62 9.74
C LEU A 14 59.13 -19.94 10.63
N GLU A 15 60.41 -20.28 10.46
CA GLU A 15 61.52 -19.58 11.12
C GLU A 15 61.62 -18.11 10.67
N SER A 16 61.43 -17.84 9.37
CA SER A 16 61.38 -16.49 8.80
C SER A 16 60.22 -15.66 9.36
N MET A 17 59.08 -16.30 9.69
CA MET A 17 57.94 -15.69 10.36
C MET A 17 58.17 -15.45 11.87
N GLY A 18 59.30 -15.91 12.42
CA GLY A 18 59.69 -15.69 13.81
C GLY A 18 59.27 -16.80 14.78
N PHE A 19 58.80 -17.96 14.29
CA PHE A 19 58.52 -19.10 15.16
C PHE A 19 59.81 -19.85 15.54
N PRO A 20 60.01 -20.22 16.81
CA PRO A 20 61.15 -21.04 17.23
C PRO A 20 61.18 -22.39 16.50
N THR A 21 62.37 -22.89 16.12
CA THR A 21 62.55 -24.15 15.39
C THR A 21 61.84 -25.34 16.04
N ALA A 22 61.85 -25.43 17.38
CA ALA A 22 61.18 -26.49 18.12
C ALA A 22 59.65 -26.45 17.92
N ARG A 23 59.06 -25.25 17.98
CA ARG A 23 57.62 -25.01 17.79
C ARG A 23 57.20 -25.26 16.34
N ALA A 24 57.99 -24.78 15.39
CA ALA A 24 57.76 -25.00 13.97
C ALA A 24 57.84 -26.49 13.60
N THR A 25 58.83 -27.20 14.13
CA THR A 25 59.00 -28.66 13.92
C THR A 25 57.83 -29.44 14.50
N ARG A 26 57.35 -29.06 15.70
CA ARG A 26 56.20 -29.69 16.34
C ARG A 26 54.92 -29.43 15.55
N ALA A 27 54.69 -28.18 15.13
CA ALA A 27 53.55 -27.80 14.32
C ALA A 27 53.51 -28.54 12.99
N LEU A 28 54.63 -28.63 12.29
CA LEU A 28 54.76 -29.38 11.04
C LEU A 28 54.53 -30.88 11.21
N HIS A 29 55.03 -31.45 12.32
CA HIS A 29 54.80 -32.86 12.64
C HIS A 29 53.32 -33.16 12.91
N TYR A 30 52.62 -32.33 13.69
CA TYR A 30 51.20 -32.56 14.01
C TYR A 30 50.24 -32.10 12.91
N SER A 31 50.61 -31.12 12.09
CA SER A 31 49.87 -30.74 10.87
C SER A 31 50.09 -31.74 9.73
N GLY A 32 51.05 -32.65 9.86
CA GLY A 32 51.35 -33.68 8.87
C GLY A 32 52.02 -33.14 7.60
N ASN A 33 52.80 -32.06 7.71
CA ASN A 33 53.47 -31.38 6.60
C ASN A 33 52.52 -31.01 5.43
N CYS A 34 51.25 -30.68 5.70
CA CYS A 34 50.26 -30.47 4.65
C CYS A 34 50.26 -29.06 4.03
N SER A 35 50.48 -28.02 4.84
CA SER A 35 50.66 -26.63 4.41
C SER A 35 51.23 -25.80 5.56
N ILE A 36 51.81 -24.64 5.22
CA ILE A 36 52.32 -23.67 6.21
C ILE A 36 51.17 -23.09 7.03
N ASP A 37 50.05 -22.74 6.40
CA ASP A 37 48.87 -22.21 7.09
C ASP A 37 48.30 -23.19 8.12
N ALA A 38 48.31 -24.50 7.82
CA ALA A 38 47.87 -25.52 8.76
C ALA A 38 48.83 -25.69 9.95
N ALA A 39 50.14 -25.48 9.73
CA ALA A 39 51.11 -25.44 10.82
C ALA A 39 50.92 -24.18 11.69
N ILE A 40 50.64 -23.03 11.08
CA ILE A 40 50.34 -21.78 11.82
C ILE A 40 49.06 -21.94 12.64
N ASP A 41 47.99 -22.49 12.05
CA ASP A 41 46.73 -22.75 12.77
C ASP A 41 46.94 -23.71 13.95
N TRP A 42 47.79 -24.72 13.80
CA TRP A 42 48.17 -25.59 14.91
C TRP A 42 48.91 -24.82 16.01
N VAL A 43 49.89 -23.97 15.67
CA VAL A 43 50.62 -23.15 16.65
C VAL A 43 49.68 -22.24 17.43
N VAL A 44 48.75 -21.57 16.75
CA VAL A 44 47.77 -20.66 17.38
C VAL A 44 46.87 -21.43 18.33
N ASN A 45 46.39 -22.61 17.94
CA ASN A 45 45.49 -23.40 18.78
C ASN A 45 46.18 -24.01 20.02
N HIS A 46 47.52 -24.05 20.05
CA HIS A 46 48.31 -24.65 21.14
C HIS A 46 49.25 -23.63 21.81
N GLU A 47 49.07 -22.34 21.59
CA GLU A 47 49.98 -21.28 22.04
C GLU A 47 50.13 -21.17 23.58
N HIS A 48 49.17 -21.72 24.33
CA HIS A 48 49.14 -21.70 25.79
C HIS A 48 49.75 -22.96 26.43
N ASP A 49 50.20 -23.92 25.63
CA ASP A 49 50.81 -25.15 26.14
C ASP A 49 52.22 -24.86 26.66
N THR A 50 52.48 -25.17 27.93
CA THR A 50 53.78 -24.92 28.59
C THR A 50 54.95 -25.68 27.98
N ASP A 51 54.69 -26.67 27.12
CA ASP A 51 55.66 -27.50 26.43
C ASP A 51 55.75 -27.22 24.92
N ILE A 52 55.10 -26.16 24.42
CA ILE A 52 55.07 -25.83 22.98
C ILE A 52 56.46 -25.59 22.37
N ASP A 53 57.40 -25.08 23.18
CA ASP A 53 58.79 -24.82 22.76
C ASP A 53 59.75 -25.99 23.05
N GLN A 54 59.25 -27.11 23.55
CA GLN A 54 60.06 -28.31 23.73
C GLN A 54 60.11 -29.11 22.43
N MET A 55 61.34 -29.45 22.00
CA MET A 55 61.57 -30.27 20.81
C MET A 55 60.88 -31.63 20.99
N PRO A 56 59.93 -32.00 20.11
CA PRO A 56 59.22 -33.26 20.23
C PRO A 56 60.18 -34.43 19.99
N LEU A 57 60.32 -35.29 20.99
CA LEU A 57 61.10 -36.52 20.90
C LEU A 57 60.19 -37.64 20.40
N VAL A 58 60.33 -38.01 19.13
CA VAL A 58 59.51 -39.08 18.54
C VAL A 58 60.35 -40.39 18.45
N PRO A 59 59.78 -41.56 18.81
CA PRO A 59 60.44 -42.85 18.60
C PRO A 59 60.75 -43.08 17.11
N LEU A 60 61.93 -43.62 16.81
CA LEU A 60 62.38 -43.97 15.46
C LEU A 60 61.39 -44.94 14.79
N ASN A 61 60.49 -44.42 13.95
CA ASN A 61 59.80 -45.24 12.96
C ASN A 61 60.72 -45.37 11.76
N ILE A 62 61.59 -46.39 11.80
CA ILE A 62 62.26 -46.90 10.61
C ILE A 62 61.16 -47.56 9.76
N ASN A 63 60.44 -46.75 8.98
CA ASN A 63 59.53 -47.25 7.98
C ASN A 63 60.38 -47.78 6.82
N ILE A 64 60.87 -49.01 6.98
CA ILE A 64 61.28 -49.86 5.88
C ILE A 64 60.12 -49.80 4.89
N LYS A 65 60.35 -49.18 3.73
CA LYS A 65 59.40 -49.06 2.62
C LYS A 65 58.88 -50.45 2.24
N SER A 66 57.88 -50.94 2.94
CA SER A 66 57.04 -52.04 2.48
C SER A 66 56.10 -51.42 1.45
N GLY A 67 56.37 -51.75 0.19
CA GLY A 67 55.54 -51.33 -0.92
C GLY A 67 54.09 -51.71 -0.64
N LYS A 68 53.25 -50.69 -0.41
CA LYS A 68 51.82 -50.85 -0.66
C LYS A 68 51.69 -51.21 -2.13
N PRO A 69 50.97 -52.28 -2.50
CA PRO A 69 50.68 -52.55 -3.90
C PRO A 69 50.01 -51.31 -4.47
N SER A 70 50.61 -50.74 -5.50
CA SER A 70 50.03 -49.64 -6.25
C SER A 70 48.61 -50.07 -6.66
N PRO A 71 47.57 -49.27 -6.36
CA PRO A 71 46.24 -49.60 -6.80
C PRO A 71 46.28 -49.70 -8.31
N THR A 72 45.84 -50.85 -8.84
CA THR A 72 45.79 -51.08 -10.28
C THR A 72 45.01 -49.93 -10.94
N PRO A 73 45.42 -49.48 -12.14
CA PRO A 73 44.83 -48.30 -12.80
C PRO A 73 43.31 -48.41 -12.98
N GLU A 74 42.75 -49.61 -12.98
CA GLU A 74 41.31 -49.88 -13.03
C GLU A 74 40.58 -49.52 -11.73
N THR A 75 41.13 -49.87 -10.55
CA THR A 75 40.50 -49.55 -9.26
C THR A 75 40.49 -48.05 -8.96
N VAL A 76 41.51 -47.33 -9.42
CA VAL A 76 41.61 -45.86 -9.33
C VAL A 76 40.57 -45.20 -10.25
N LYS A 77 40.40 -45.70 -11.47
CA LYS A 77 39.39 -45.21 -12.42
C LYS A 77 37.96 -45.45 -11.90
N ILE A 78 37.68 -46.62 -11.35
CA ILE A 78 36.36 -46.95 -10.77
C ILE A 78 36.03 -46.02 -9.60
N LYS A 79 36.96 -45.83 -8.65
CA LYS A 79 36.76 -44.90 -7.52
C LYS A 79 36.62 -43.45 -7.98
N ALA A 80 37.40 -43.01 -8.98
CA ALA A 80 37.28 -41.67 -9.54
C ALA A 80 35.92 -41.45 -10.22
N GLN A 81 35.40 -42.47 -10.91
CA GLN A 81 34.08 -42.42 -11.55
C GLN A 81 32.95 -42.41 -10.51
N GLU A 82 33.06 -43.22 -9.46
CA GLU A 82 32.11 -43.24 -8.33
C GLU A 82 32.06 -41.90 -7.58
N LEU A 83 33.22 -41.28 -7.33
CA LEU A 83 33.31 -39.93 -6.75
C LEU A 83 32.63 -38.88 -7.65
N ARG A 84 32.86 -38.93 -8.96
CA ARG A 84 32.22 -38.04 -9.93
C ARG A 84 30.70 -38.21 -9.96
N GLU A 85 30.20 -39.45 -9.92
CA GLU A 85 28.77 -39.73 -9.84
C GLU A 85 28.16 -39.26 -8.51
N ARG A 86 28.87 -39.43 -7.40
CA ARG A 86 28.42 -38.94 -6.08
C ARG A 86 28.30 -37.42 -6.04
N VAL A 87 29.25 -36.71 -6.65
CA VAL A 87 29.18 -35.24 -6.80
C VAL A 87 28.02 -34.84 -7.73
N ARG A 88 27.82 -35.57 -8.84
CA ARG A 88 26.72 -35.31 -9.78
C ARG A 88 25.34 -35.53 -9.14
N ARG A 89 25.20 -36.55 -8.29
CA ARG A 89 23.98 -36.82 -7.50
C ARG A 89 23.74 -35.73 -6.47
N LYS A 90 24.76 -35.38 -5.65
CA LYS A 90 24.66 -34.29 -4.67
C LYS A 90 24.32 -32.94 -5.31
N ASN A 91 24.96 -32.60 -6.43
CA ASN A 91 24.66 -31.36 -7.16
C ASN A 91 23.24 -31.39 -7.77
N GLY A 92 22.75 -32.56 -8.19
CA GLY A 92 21.37 -32.74 -8.67
C GLY A 92 20.34 -32.56 -7.54
N GLU A 93 20.59 -33.18 -6.39
CA GLU A 93 19.77 -33.07 -5.17
C GLU A 93 19.74 -31.62 -4.67
N GLN A 94 20.90 -30.96 -4.60
CA GLN A 94 21.02 -29.57 -4.16
C GLN A 94 20.25 -28.60 -5.09
N LYS A 95 20.34 -28.79 -6.42
CA LYS A 95 19.54 -28.03 -7.40
C LYS A 95 18.05 -28.32 -7.28
N GLY A 96 17.66 -29.54 -6.93
CA GLY A 96 16.27 -29.91 -6.65
C GLY A 96 15.71 -29.14 -5.44
N LEU A 97 16.44 -29.18 -4.33
CA LEU A 97 16.09 -28.47 -3.09
C LEU A 97 16.04 -26.95 -3.27
N GLU A 98 16.91 -26.39 -4.11
CA GLU A 98 16.89 -24.96 -4.43
C GLU A 98 15.64 -24.58 -5.23
N ARG A 99 15.26 -25.39 -6.23
CA ARG A 99 14.01 -25.20 -6.98
C ARG A 99 12.77 -25.34 -6.11
N GLU A 100 12.77 -26.23 -5.12
CA GLU A 100 11.66 -26.36 -4.17
C GLU A 100 11.53 -25.14 -3.27
N ARG A 101 12.64 -24.65 -2.71
CA ARG A 101 12.65 -23.41 -1.91
C ARG A 101 12.19 -22.20 -2.71
N GLU A 102 12.60 -22.09 -3.98
CA GLU A 102 12.13 -21.02 -4.85
C GLU A 102 10.63 -21.12 -5.14
N LYS A 103 10.11 -22.32 -5.41
CA LYS A 103 8.66 -22.54 -5.59
C LYS A 103 7.88 -22.20 -4.32
N GLU A 104 8.41 -22.53 -3.15
CA GLU A 104 7.80 -22.23 -1.87
C GLU A 104 7.76 -20.71 -1.61
N ARG A 105 8.87 -19.99 -1.86
CA ARG A 105 8.89 -18.52 -1.82
C ARG A 105 7.80 -17.90 -2.69
N ILE A 106 7.65 -18.38 -3.93
CA ILE A 106 6.64 -17.89 -4.87
C ILE A 106 5.22 -18.23 -4.36
N ARG A 107 5.02 -19.45 -3.86
CA ARG A 107 3.73 -19.89 -3.31
C ARG A 107 3.32 -19.02 -2.12
N VAL A 108 4.21 -18.85 -1.13
CA VAL A 108 3.98 -18.01 0.04
C VAL A 108 3.71 -16.56 -0.36
N GLY A 109 4.45 -16.01 -1.33
CA GLY A 109 4.19 -14.67 -1.85
C GLY A 109 2.80 -14.53 -2.49
N LYS A 110 2.37 -15.54 -3.27
CA LYS A 110 1.04 -15.56 -3.88
C LYS A 110 -0.07 -15.69 -2.83
N GLU A 111 0.11 -16.56 -1.85
CA GLU A 111 -0.83 -16.75 -0.74
C GLU A 111 -0.97 -15.49 0.12
N LEU A 112 0.13 -14.76 0.38
CA LEU A 112 0.10 -13.50 1.11
C LEU A 112 -0.69 -12.42 0.36
N LEU A 113 -0.51 -12.34 -0.97
CA LEU A 113 -1.29 -11.43 -1.82
C LEU A 113 -2.78 -11.81 -1.87
N GLU A 114 -3.09 -13.10 -1.99
CA GLU A 114 -4.46 -13.62 -1.97
C GLU A 114 -5.15 -13.33 -0.63
N ALA A 115 -4.47 -13.59 0.49
CA ALA A 115 -4.96 -13.29 1.84
C ALA A 115 -5.25 -11.80 2.03
N LYS A 116 -4.36 -10.93 1.55
CA LYS A 116 -4.57 -9.46 1.58
C LYS A 116 -5.79 -9.05 0.77
N ARG A 117 -6.00 -9.65 -0.41
CA ARG A 117 -7.18 -9.39 -1.25
C ARG A 117 -8.47 -9.82 -0.55
N ILE A 118 -8.48 -11.00 0.07
CA ILE A 118 -9.63 -11.53 0.81
C ILE A 118 -9.98 -10.61 2.01
N LEU A 119 -8.99 -10.14 2.76
CA LEU A 119 -9.22 -9.20 3.87
C LEU A 119 -9.87 -7.90 3.38
N GLN A 120 -9.33 -7.30 2.33
CA GLN A 120 -9.88 -6.07 1.75
C GLN A 120 -11.32 -6.25 1.21
N GLU A 121 -11.58 -7.38 0.53
CA GLU A 121 -12.93 -7.73 0.05
C GLU A 121 -13.91 -7.89 1.21
N ASN A 122 -13.50 -8.57 2.28
CA ASN A 122 -14.32 -8.75 3.48
C ASN A 122 -14.61 -7.43 4.20
N GLU A 123 -13.63 -6.53 4.32
CA GLU A 123 -13.85 -5.18 4.86
C GLU A 123 -14.85 -4.40 4.02
N ARG A 124 -14.68 -4.41 2.69
CA ARG A 124 -15.60 -3.74 1.76
C ARG A 124 -17.01 -4.32 1.87
N ARG A 125 -17.14 -5.64 1.96
CA ARG A 125 -18.43 -6.32 2.15
C ARG A 125 -19.10 -5.93 3.46
N ARG A 126 -18.35 -5.87 4.57
CA ARG A 126 -18.84 -5.40 5.88
C ARG A 126 -19.33 -3.96 5.81
N MET A 127 -18.56 -3.07 5.18
CA MET A 127 -18.94 -1.66 5.01
C MET A 127 -20.23 -1.48 4.19
N LEU A 128 -20.38 -2.24 3.11
CA LEU A 128 -21.60 -2.22 2.30
C LEU A 128 -22.81 -2.78 3.07
N ALA A 129 -22.62 -3.88 3.81
CA ALA A 129 -23.67 -4.46 4.65
C ALA A 129 -24.13 -3.49 5.75
N LEU A 130 -23.19 -2.79 6.41
CA LEU A 130 -23.50 -1.76 7.41
C LEU A 130 -24.32 -0.61 6.81
N ARG A 131 -23.89 -0.07 5.65
CA ARG A 131 -24.64 0.99 4.95
C ARG A 131 -26.03 0.54 4.51
N HIS A 132 -26.18 -0.72 4.09
CA HIS A 132 -27.48 -1.26 3.73
C HIS A 132 -28.38 -1.40 4.96
N ALA A 133 -27.85 -1.93 6.06
CA ALA A 133 -28.57 -2.06 7.32
C ALA A 133 -29.03 -0.69 7.86
N GLU A 134 -28.14 0.31 7.86
CA GLU A 134 -28.46 1.68 8.28
C GLU A 134 -29.58 2.29 7.43
N LYS A 135 -29.51 2.13 6.10
CA LYS A 135 -30.58 2.60 5.19
C LYS A 135 -31.91 1.89 5.44
N GLU A 136 -31.89 0.59 5.68
CA GLU A 136 -33.11 -0.18 5.98
C GLU A 136 -33.70 0.24 7.34
N GLU A 137 -32.86 0.50 8.34
CA GLU A 137 -33.31 1.01 9.64
C GLU A 137 -33.90 2.42 9.51
N GLU A 138 -33.26 3.32 8.75
CA GLU A 138 -33.77 4.65 8.46
C GLU A 138 -35.12 4.59 7.74
N LYS A 139 -35.27 3.69 6.76
CA LYS A 139 -36.56 3.48 6.07
C LYS A 139 -37.64 3.00 7.04
N ARG A 140 -37.35 2.02 7.89
CA ARG A 140 -38.30 1.54 8.91
C ARG A 140 -38.67 2.65 9.89
N ALA A 141 -37.72 3.46 10.33
CA ALA A 141 -37.99 4.59 11.22
C ALA A 141 -38.87 5.65 10.54
N ARG A 142 -38.58 6.00 9.29
CA ARG A 142 -39.41 6.90 8.48
C ARG A 142 -40.81 6.36 8.27
N GLU A 143 -40.95 5.08 8.02
CA GLU A 143 -42.26 4.43 7.85
C GLU A 143 -43.07 4.44 9.14
N LYS A 144 -42.45 4.16 10.30
CA LYS A 144 -43.09 4.30 11.62
C LYS A 144 -43.57 5.73 11.87
N ILE A 145 -42.77 6.75 11.53
CA ILE A 145 -43.18 8.16 11.67
C ILE A 145 -44.37 8.45 10.75
N ARG A 146 -44.33 7.98 9.50
CA ARG A 146 -45.44 8.16 8.55
C ARG A 146 -46.73 7.54 9.09
N GLN A 147 -46.67 6.31 9.61
CA GLN A 147 -47.83 5.64 10.20
C GLN A 147 -48.39 6.40 11.41
N ARG A 148 -47.52 6.90 12.30
CA ARG A 148 -47.96 7.74 13.44
C ARG A 148 -48.64 9.03 12.99
N LEU A 149 -48.10 9.69 11.97
CA LEU A 149 -48.71 10.90 11.41
C LEU A 149 -50.06 10.61 10.76
N GLU A 150 -50.18 9.47 10.08
CA GLU A 150 -51.44 9.03 9.49
C GLU A 150 -52.50 8.71 10.55
N GLN A 151 -52.10 8.07 11.65
CA GLN A 151 -52.95 7.81 12.81
C GLN A 151 -53.39 9.10 13.50
N ASP A 152 -52.49 10.02 13.86
CA ASP A 152 -52.84 11.32 14.46
C ASP A 152 -53.76 12.14 13.53
N LYS A 153 -53.49 12.11 12.22
CA LYS A 153 -54.37 12.73 11.21
C LYS A 153 -55.76 12.10 11.20
N ALA A 154 -55.86 10.77 11.26
CA ALA A 154 -57.13 10.04 11.29
C ALA A 154 -57.89 10.28 12.62
N GLU A 155 -57.20 10.31 13.75
CA GLU A 155 -57.76 10.59 15.08
C GLU A 155 -58.31 12.02 15.16
N ARG A 156 -57.54 13.03 14.73
CA ARG A 156 -58.04 14.43 14.65
C ARG A 156 -59.24 14.53 13.73
N ARG A 157 -59.23 13.84 12.60
CA ARG A 157 -60.34 13.82 11.65
C ARG A 157 -61.60 13.17 12.26
N ARG A 158 -61.43 12.10 13.04
CA ARG A 158 -62.50 11.45 13.80
C ARG A 158 -63.05 12.37 14.90
N MET A 159 -62.18 13.04 15.65
CA MET A 159 -62.56 14.02 16.68
C MET A 159 -63.32 15.21 16.12
N LEU A 160 -63.01 15.63 14.88
CA LEU A 160 -63.72 16.70 14.17
C LEU A 160 -65.01 16.23 13.48
N GLY A 161 -65.36 14.94 13.54
CA GLY A 161 -66.61 14.41 12.98
C GLY A 161 -66.67 14.34 11.44
N LEU A 162 -65.54 14.41 10.73
CA LEU A 162 -65.52 14.31 9.26
C LEU A 162 -65.57 12.85 8.78
N PRO A 163 -66.37 12.52 7.74
CA PRO A 163 -66.42 11.16 7.19
C PRO A 163 -65.08 10.73 6.55
N PRO A 164 -64.82 9.41 6.42
CA PRO A 164 -63.63 8.88 5.75
C PRO A 164 -63.57 9.38 4.31
N VAL A 165 -62.40 9.84 3.85
CA VAL A 165 -62.19 10.14 2.42
C VAL A 165 -61.52 8.93 1.82
N ASP A 166 -62.25 8.24 0.96
CA ASP A 166 -61.65 7.30 0.04
C ASP A 166 -60.70 8.07 -0.88
N SER A 167 -59.42 7.68 -0.83
CA SER A 167 -58.34 8.34 -1.53
C SER A 167 -58.32 7.96 -3.02
N LYS A 168 -59.39 8.29 -3.75
CA LYS A 168 -59.44 8.28 -5.22
C LYS A 168 -60.38 9.38 -5.72
N ALA A 169 -59.97 10.64 -5.59
CA ALA A 169 -60.21 11.74 -6.53
C ALA A 169 -60.10 13.09 -5.80
N VAL A 170 -58.92 13.73 -5.88
CA VAL A 170 -58.85 15.19 -5.94
C VAL A 170 -57.81 15.54 -6.98
N LYS A 171 -58.26 15.76 -8.22
CA LYS A 171 -57.52 16.53 -9.21
C LYS A 171 -57.49 17.96 -8.70
N VAL A 172 -56.33 18.42 -8.21
CA VAL A 172 -56.12 19.84 -7.94
C VAL A 172 -55.81 20.53 -9.26
N THR A 173 -56.80 21.26 -9.78
CA THR A 173 -56.66 22.27 -10.82
C THR A 173 -55.75 23.40 -10.32
N LYS A 174 -54.73 23.74 -11.12
CA LYS A 174 -53.90 24.94 -10.92
C LYS A 174 -54.57 26.15 -11.57
N PRO A 175 -54.65 27.31 -10.91
CA PRO A 175 -54.69 28.61 -11.59
C PRO A 175 -53.28 29.22 -11.72
N PRO A 176 -53.06 30.19 -12.63
CA PRO A 176 -51.74 30.58 -13.10
C PRO A 176 -51.09 31.71 -12.28
N LEU A 177 -49.75 31.61 -12.23
CA LEU A 177 -48.71 32.62 -12.03
C LEU A 177 -49.11 34.04 -11.56
N GLN A 178 -48.54 34.45 -10.42
CA GLN A 178 -48.00 35.79 -10.25
C GLN A 178 -46.68 35.74 -9.47
N GLU A 179 -45.64 36.27 -10.10
CA GLU A 179 -44.32 36.53 -9.53
C GLU A 179 -44.43 37.53 -8.37
N LYS A 180 -43.98 37.14 -7.19
CA LYS A 180 -43.58 38.12 -6.17
C LYS A 180 -42.47 37.55 -5.31
N ASN A 181 -41.30 38.17 -5.45
CA ASN A 181 -40.09 37.97 -4.67
C ASN A 181 -40.40 37.84 -3.17
N ARG A 182 -40.27 36.63 -2.63
CA ARG A 182 -40.06 36.38 -1.20
C ARG A 182 -38.96 35.34 -1.07
N SER A 183 -37.80 35.81 -0.62
CA SER A 183 -36.66 35.02 -0.16
C SER A 183 -37.09 34.11 0.98
N LEU A 184 -37.38 32.85 0.66
CA LEU A 184 -37.45 31.76 1.63
C LEU A 184 -36.10 31.03 1.67
N PRO A 185 -35.69 30.48 2.83
CA PRO A 185 -34.48 29.68 2.94
C PRO A 185 -34.51 28.52 1.94
N VAL A 186 -33.61 28.57 0.95
CA VAL A 186 -33.56 27.60 -0.14
C VAL A 186 -33.21 26.24 0.44
N LYS A 187 -34.16 25.29 0.38
CA LYS A 187 -33.95 23.90 0.77
C LYS A 187 -32.71 23.34 0.05
N PRO A 188 -31.85 22.56 0.73
CA PRO A 188 -30.59 22.05 0.17
C PRO A 188 -30.75 21.28 -1.16
N ALA A 189 -31.94 20.71 -1.40
CA ALA A 189 -32.30 20.06 -2.66
C ALA A 189 -32.19 20.97 -3.90
N THR A 190 -32.52 22.26 -3.77
CA THR A 190 -32.44 23.22 -4.90
C THR A 190 -31.00 23.66 -5.17
N LYS A 191 -30.16 23.80 -4.13
CA LYS A 191 -28.72 24.06 -4.30
C LYS A 191 -28.01 22.87 -4.95
N ALA A 192 -28.35 21.64 -4.54
CA ALA A 192 -27.81 20.42 -5.15
C ALA A 192 -28.15 20.29 -6.65
N GLN A 193 -29.37 20.65 -7.03
CA GLN A 193 -29.78 20.69 -8.45
C GLN A 193 -28.98 21.74 -9.23
N ARG A 194 -28.85 22.96 -8.72
CA ARG A 194 -28.04 24.01 -9.35
C ARG A 194 -26.57 23.59 -9.51
N MET A 195 -26.00 22.94 -8.50
CA MET A 195 -24.64 22.38 -8.58
C MET A 195 -24.52 21.34 -9.70
N ARG A 196 -25.49 20.41 -9.81
CA ARG A 196 -25.55 19.46 -10.93
C ARG A 196 -25.66 20.15 -12.28
N ASP A 197 -26.48 21.18 -12.38
CA ASP A 197 -26.69 21.93 -13.62
C ASP A 197 -25.40 22.66 -14.05
N CYS A 198 -24.66 23.26 -13.11
CA CYS A 198 -23.35 23.85 -13.35
C CYS A 198 -22.35 22.81 -13.87
N LEU A 199 -22.23 21.66 -13.20
CA LEU A 199 -21.30 20.59 -13.59
C LEU A 199 -21.68 19.99 -14.95
N ARG A 200 -22.98 19.84 -15.22
CA ARG A 200 -23.51 19.38 -16.51
C ARG A 200 -23.22 20.38 -17.62
N SER A 201 -23.48 21.67 -17.39
CA SER A 201 -23.18 22.73 -18.36
C SER A 201 -21.69 22.77 -18.68
N LEU A 202 -20.83 22.63 -17.67
CA LEU A 202 -19.38 22.57 -17.83
C LEU A 202 -18.97 21.38 -18.72
N LYS A 203 -19.53 20.19 -18.49
CA LYS A 203 -19.27 19.02 -19.34
C LYS A 203 -19.84 19.17 -20.76
N LYS A 204 -21.02 19.79 -20.92
CA LYS A 204 -21.69 20.00 -22.21
C LYS A 204 -20.97 21.03 -23.09
N ASN A 205 -20.37 22.05 -22.49
CA ASN A 205 -19.66 23.12 -23.21
C ASN A 205 -18.24 22.70 -23.61
N HIS A 206 -17.67 21.68 -22.96
CA HIS A 206 -16.31 21.19 -23.19
C HIS A 206 -16.31 19.68 -23.53
N LYS A 207 -17.23 19.25 -24.41
CA LYS A 207 -17.40 17.84 -24.80
C LYS A 207 -16.15 17.21 -25.40
N ASP A 208 -15.34 18.00 -26.11
CA ASP A 208 -14.12 17.53 -26.76
C ASP A 208 -12.89 17.56 -25.83
N GLU A 209 -13.04 18.14 -24.63
CA GLU A 209 -11.97 18.30 -23.64
C GLU A 209 -12.29 17.55 -22.33
N ASP A 210 -12.82 16.34 -22.43
CA ASP A 210 -13.22 15.50 -21.28
C ASP A 210 -12.11 15.35 -20.21
N ALA A 211 -10.85 15.27 -20.64
CA ALA A 211 -9.70 15.22 -19.73
C ALA A 211 -9.48 16.54 -18.96
N ARG A 212 -9.78 17.69 -19.56
CA ARG A 212 -9.73 18.99 -18.88
C ARG A 212 -10.91 19.12 -17.92
N VAL A 213 -12.10 18.69 -18.31
CA VAL A 213 -13.29 18.67 -17.46
C VAL A 213 -13.08 17.79 -16.22
N LYS A 214 -12.51 16.59 -16.37
CA LYS A 214 -12.16 15.73 -15.23
C LYS A 214 -11.15 16.38 -14.29
N ARG A 215 -10.11 17.04 -14.83
CA ARG A 215 -9.12 17.80 -14.02
C ARG A 215 -9.77 18.97 -13.28
N ALA A 216 -10.73 19.64 -13.91
CA ALA A 216 -11.52 20.70 -13.28
C ALA A 216 -12.31 20.19 -12.08
N PHE A 217 -13.06 19.09 -12.26
CA PHE A 217 -13.84 18.48 -11.18
C PHE A 217 -12.97 18.00 -10.02
N GLN A 218 -11.82 17.40 -10.30
CA GLN A 218 -10.85 17.01 -9.28
C GLN A 218 -10.33 18.23 -8.50
N THR A 219 -10.02 19.32 -9.20
CA THR A 219 -9.53 20.56 -8.58
C THR A 219 -10.61 21.20 -7.70
N LEU A 220 -11.85 21.25 -8.17
CA LEU A 220 -13.01 21.70 -7.37
C LEU A 220 -13.22 20.82 -6.13
N LEU A 221 -13.06 19.51 -6.26
CA LEU A 221 -13.19 18.56 -5.16
C LEU A 221 -12.12 18.76 -4.10
N ILE A 222 -10.89 19.11 -4.50
CA ILE A 222 -9.81 19.43 -3.56
C ILE A 222 -10.16 20.69 -2.76
N TYR A 223 -10.62 21.76 -3.41
CA TYR A 223 -10.99 22.99 -2.70
C TYR A 223 -12.12 22.76 -1.70
N VAL A 224 -13.22 22.15 -2.14
CA VAL A 224 -14.37 21.83 -1.26
C VAL A 224 -13.97 20.85 -0.16
N GLY A 225 -13.17 19.83 -0.50
CA GLY A 225 -12.70 18.80 0.43
C GLY A 225 -11.75 19.33 1.50
N ASN A 226 -10.87 20.27 1.15
CA ASN A 226 -9.95 20.90 2.09
C ASN A 226 -10.70 21.77 3.11
N VAL A 227 -11.67 22.57 2.66
CA VAL A 227 -12.55 23.35 3.55
C VAL A 227 -13.40 22.43 4.44
N ALA A 228 -13.98 21.36 3.87
CA ALA A 228 -14.81 20.44 4.64
C ALA A 228 -14.03 19.63 5.69
N LYS A 229 -12.72 19.42 5.49
CA LYS A 229 -11.83 18.79 6.49
C LYS A 229 -11.37 19.76 7.55
N ASN A 230 -11.01 20.98 7.15
CA ASN A 230 -10.41 22.00 8.01
C ASN A 230 -11.14 23.34 7.82
N PRO A 231 -12.36 23.51 8.36
CA PRO A 231 -13.19 24.68 8.10
C PRO A 231 -12.66 25.96 8.74
N ASP A 232 -11.93 25.86 9.84
CA ASP A 232 -11.38 27.03 10.53
C ASP A 232 -10.13 27.60 9.85
N GLU A 233 -9.46 26.81 9.00
CA GLU A 233 -8.18 27.21 8.42
C GLU A 233 -8.37 28.13 7.20
N GLU A 234 -7.95 29.39 7.34
CA GLU A 234 -8.20 30.44 6.35
C GLU A 234 -7.50 30.18 5.00
N LYS A 235 -6.34 29.54 5.01
CA LYS A 235 -5.58 29.19 3.80
C LYS A 235 -6.38 28.30 2.83
N PHE A 236 -7.33 27.51 3.33
CA PHE A 236 -8.20 26.68 2.51
C PHE A 236 -9.49 27.39 2.10
N ARG A 237 -9.84 28.47 2.80
CA ARG A 237 -10.99 29.32 2.51
C ARG A 237 -10.66 30.45 1.52
N LYS A 238 -9.39 30.68 1.20
CA LYS A 238 -8.94 31.68 0.21
C LYS A 238 -8.31 31.00 -1.02
N ILE A 239 -8.79 31.35 -2.21
CA ILE A 239 -8.31 30.87 -3.50
C ILE A 239 -7.90 32.08 -4.34
N ARG A 240 -6.69 32.06 -4.91
CA ARG A 240 -6.18 33.13 -5.77
C ARG A 240 -6.62 32.91 -7.22
N LEU A 241 -7.39 33.84 -7.78
CA LEU A 241 -7.85 33.79 -9.16
C LEU A 241 -6.69 34.00 -10.16
N GLY A 242 -5.66 34.76 -9.80
CA GLY A 242 -4.47 34.94 -10.64
C GLY A 242 -3.55 33.72 -10.79
N ASN A 243 -3.82 32.61 -10.09
CA ASN A 243 -2.98 31.41 -10.20
C ASN A 243 -3.20 30.73 -11.58
N PRO A 244 -2.15 30.57 -12.41
CA PRO A 244 -2.28 29.95 -13.73
C PRO A 244 -2.88 28.54 -13.70
N ALA A 245 -2.54 27.74 -12.67
CA ALA A 245 -3.08 26.39 -12.51
C ALA A 245 -4.57 26.39 -12.13
N PHE A 246 -5.03 27.41 -11.39
CA PHE A 246 -6.44 27.60 -11.12
C PHE A 246 -7.18 28.05 -12.38
N GLN A 247 -6.64 29.02 -13.11
CA GLN A 247 -7.25 29.55 -14.35
C GLN A 247 -7.38 28.48 -15.43
N ASP A 248 -6.33 27.72 -15.69
CA ASP A 248 -6.35 26.66 -16.70
C ASP A 248 -7.41 25.58 -16.42
N ARG A 249 -7.55 25.21 -15.13
CA ARG A 249 -8.40 24.09 -14.70
C ARG A 249 -9.83 24.48 -14.34
N VAL A 250 -10.06 25.62 -13.71
CA VAL A 250 -11.36 26.01 -13.13
C VAL A 250 -11.78 27.43 -13.51
N GLY A 251 -10.85 28.39 -13.46
CA GLY A 251 -11.15 29.81 -13.68
C GLY A 251 -11.60 30.14 -15.11
N SER A 252 -11.02 29.48 -16.13
CA SER A 252 -11.42 29.62 -17.53
C SER A 252 -12.77 28.97 -17.86
N LEU A 253 -13.29 28.12 -16.96
CA LEU A 253 -14.54 27.41 -17.14
C LEU A 253 -15.67 28.18 -16.44
N LYS A 254 -16.61 28.75 -17.21
CA LYS A 254 -17.73 29.53 -16.66
C LYS A 254 -18.52 28.81 -15.56
N GLY A 255 -18.66 27.48 -15.67
CA GLY A 255 -19.35 26.66 -14.65
C GLY A 255 -18.54 26.40 -13.38
N GLY A 256 -17.21 26.57 -13.41
CA GLY A 256 -16.33 26.30 -12.27
C GLY A 256 -16.43 27.37 -11.19
N ILE A 257 -16.42 28.64 -11.58
CA ILE A 257 -16.57 29.77 -10.65
C ILE A 257 -17.98 29.79 -10.05
N GLN A 258 -19.02 29.61 -10.89
CA GLN A 258 -20.41 29.51 -10.43
C GLN A 258 -20.61 28.37 -9.41
N PHE A 259 -19.93 27.23 -9.61
CA PHE A 259 -19.99 26.13 -8.67
C PHE A 259 -19.37 26.50 -7.31
N LEU A 260 -18.25 27.22 -7.29
CA LEU A 260 -17.63 27.70 -6.05
C LEU A 260 -18.52 28.73 -5.34
N GLU A 261 -19.17 29.63 -6.08
CA GLU A 261 -20.17 30.56 -5.54
C GLU A 261 -21.35 29.84 -4.88
N LEU A 262 -21.85 28.75 -5.50
CA LEU A 262 -22.89 27.91 -4.90
C LEU A 262 -22.43 27.19 -3.62
N CYS A 263 -21.14 26.92 -3.48
CA CYS A 263 -20.53 26.39 -2.27
C CYS A 263 -20.34 27.45 -1.16
N GLY A 264 -20.55 28.74 -1.48
CA GLY A 264 -20.45 29.87 -0.55
C GLY A 264 -19.21 30.74 -0.73
N PHE A 265 -18.36 30.48 -1.72
CA PHE A 265 -17.21 31.35 -2.01
C PHE A 265 -17.69 32.67 -2.62
N GLU A 266 -17.10 33.77 -2.19
CA GLU A 266 -17.42 35.12 -2.66
C GLU A 266 -16.17 35.74 -3.29
N LYS A 267 -16.36 36.53 -4.34
CA LYS A 267 -15.26 37.27 -4.95
C LYS A 267 -14.90 38.45 -4.05
N LEU A 268 -13.63 38.56 -3.72
CA LEU A 268 -13.07 39.58 -2.82
C LEU A 268 -11.95 40.31 -3.57
N GLU A 269 -11.78 41.60 -3.24
CA GLU A 269 -10.72 42.46 -3.80
C GLU A 269 -10.72 42.48 -5.34
N GLY A 270 -11.74 43.08 -5.96
CA GLY A 270 -11.73 43.37 -7.41
C GLY A 270 -11.61 42.14 -8.33
N ASP A 271 -12.18 41.00 -7.93
CA ASP A 271 -12.09 39.72 -8.64
C ASP A 271 -10.67 39.09 -8.68
N GLU A 272 -9.78 39.41 -7.73
CA GLU A 272 -8.48 38.72 -7.60
C GLU A 272 -8.53 37.45 -6.74
N TYR A 273 -9.43 37.39 -5.76
CA TYR A 273 -9.55 36.25 -4.85
C TYR A 273 -10.98 35.75 -4.72
N LEU A 274 -11.13 34.44 -4.54
CA LEU A 274 -12.34 33.81 -4.04
C LEU A 274 -12.13 33.46 -2.56
N TYR A 275 -13.00 33.96 -1.69
CA TYR A 275 -12.92 33.74 -0.26
C TYR A 275 -14.23 33.20 0.30
N LEU A 276 -14.14 32.24 1.21
CA LEU A 276 -15.28 31.67 1.92
C LEU A 276 -15.29 32.18 3.38
N PRO A 277 -16.18 33.13 3.72
CA PRO A 277 -16.32 33.61 5.10
C PRO A 277 -16.70 32.45 6.03
N ARG A 278 -16.19 32.49 7.27
CA ARG A 278 -16.45 31.45 8.28
C ARG A 278 -17.95 31.26 8.51
N ASP A 279 -18.69 32.37 8.54
CA ASP A 279 -20.13 32.40 8.81
C ASP A 279 -20.97 31.78 7.66
N LYS A 280 -20.38 31.66 6.47
CA LYS A 280 -21.02 31.08 5.27
C LYS A 280 -20.61 29.63 5.01
N VAL A 281 -19.78 29.04 5.88
CA VAL A 281 -19.38 27.63 5.78
C VAL A 281 -20.56 26.74 6.16
N ASP A 282 -21.27 26.26 5.15
CA ASP A 282 -22.34 25.28 5.33
C ASP A 282 -21.82 23.87 5.01
N MET A 283 -21.59 23.08 6.07
CA MET A 283 -21.06 21.72 5.96
C MET A 283 -21.98 20.77 5.19
N VAL A 284 -23.30 21.01 5.20
CA VAL A 284 -24.26 20.21 4.42
C VAL A 284 -24.07 20.51 2.95
N VAL A 285 -23.95 21.80 2.59
CA VAL A 285 -23.70 22.24 1.21
C VAL A 285 -22.36 21.74 0.70
N LEU A 286 -21.27 21.82 1.49
CA LEU A 286 -19.96 21.32 1.09
C LEU A 286 -19.93 19.80 0.91
N LYS A 287 -20.60 19.05 1.80
CA LYS A 287 -20.75 17.59 1.64
C LYS A 287 -21.56 17.24 0.39
N THR A 288 -22.67 17.94 0.16
CA THR A 288 -23.48 17.76 -1.07
C THR A 288 -22.65 18.08 -2.32
N ALA A 289 -21.92 19.19 -2.33
CA ALA A 289 -21.03 19.58 -3.43
C ALA A 289 -19.97 18.51 -3.73
N GLY A 290 -19.33 17.96 -2.69
CA GLY A 290 -18.37 16.86 -2.82
C GLY A 290 -18.98 15.59 -3.40
N LEU A 291 -20.21 15.23 -3.00
CA LEU A 291 -20.93 14.08 -3.56
C LEU A 291 -21.26 14.28 -5.04
N GLU A 292 -21.76 15.46 -5.43
CA GLU A 292 -22.09 15.76 -6.82
C GLU A 292 -20.84 15.79 -7.72
N LEU A 293 -19.73 16.35 -7.23
CA LEU A 293 -18.43 16.30 -7.93
C LEU A 293 -17.90 14.87 -8.09
N ASN A 294 -17.97 14.06 -7.03
CA ASN A 294 -17.52 12.67 -7.10
C ASN A 294 -18.42 11.84 -8.03
N SER A 295 -19.72 12.11 -8.05
CA SER A 295 -20.66 11.54 -9.02
C SER A 295 -20.28 11.95 -10.45
N ALA A 296 -19.93 13.21 -10.67
CA ALA A 296 -19.52 13.71 -11.99
C ALA A 296 -18.22 13.08 -12.51
N ILE A 297 -17.31 12.72 -11.62
CA ILE A 297 -16.02 12.08 -11.96
C ILE A 297 -16.20 10.58 -12.22
N THR A 298 -16.98 9.89 -11.38
CA THR A 298 -17.10 8.42 -11.41
C THR A 298 -18.19 7.92 -12.34
N ASN A 299 -19.23 8.72 -12.61
CA ASN A 299 -20.35 8.33 -13.46
C ASN A 299 -20.12 8.75 -14.93
N PRO A 300 -19.96 7.80 -15.87
CA PRO A 300 -19.82 8.10 -17.30
C PRO A 300 -21.02 8.86 -17.88
N PHE A 301 -22.23 8.58 -17.37
CA PHE A 301 -23.50 9.15 -17.80
C PHE A 301 -23.87 10.45 -17.09
N PHE A 302 -22.96 11.02 -16.30
CA PHE A 302 -23.24 12.30 -15.64
C PHE A 302 -23.58 13.37 -16.69
N GLY A 303 -24.81 13.90 -16.62
CA GLY A 303 -25.32 14.95 -17.51
C GLY A 303 -26.14 14.49 -18.72
N VAL A 304 -26.41 13.20 -18.88
CA VAL A 304 -27.11 12.63 -20.06
C VAL A 304 -28.65 12.77 -20.00
N PHE A 305 -29.24 13.06 -18.82
CA PHE A 305 -30.69 13.24 -18.64
C PHE A 305 -31.00 14.49 -17.84
#